data_AF-A0A2A4X607-F1
#
_entry.id   AF-A0A2A4X607-F1
#
_cell.length_a   1.000
_cell.length_b   1.000
_cell.length_c   1.000
_cell.angle_alpha   90.00
_cell.angle_beta   90.00
_cell.angle_gamma   90.00
#
_symmetry.space_group_name_H-M   'P 1'
#
loop_
_entity.id
_entity.type
_entity.pdbx_description
1 polymer ?
#
loop_
_entity_poly.entity_id
_entity_poly.type
_entity_poly.pdbx_seq_one_letter_code
_entity_poly.pdbx_strand_id
1 'polypeptide(L)'
;MSVGGVVTGLIRENIGGVLVAVLACYSVTTAWMTLRREEGKIGLFEYGALVFVLVFVAITLAIGLSVASGNMVLKDGTPASVFFFTIVALIFASGDIRLILRKGIYGMQRLARHIWRMCFTFFFGALSFFLGQQQVFPDWIVETPVLYVPEIVIVLFAAFWLRKVLSSKGSWQYAAQYHEQN
;
A
#
# COMPACT_ATOMS: atom_id res chain seq x y z
N MET A 1 -3.37 18.86 25.62
CA MET A 1 -2.75 18.83 24.28
C MET A 1 -3.60 17.91 23.42
N SER A 2 -4.36 18.44 22.45
CA SER A 2 -5.27 17.59 21.67
C SER A 2 -4.45 16.70 20.73
N VAL A 3 -4.87 15.45 20.57
CA VAL A 3 -4.29 14.50 19.59
C VAL A 3 -4.22 15.15 18.20
N GLY A 4 -5.20 16.01 17.87
CA GLY A 4 -5.20 16.82 16.66
C GLY A 4 -3.95 17.69 16.52
N GLY A 5 -3.56 18.46 17.54
CA GLY A 5 -2.39 19.35 17.47
C GLY A 5 -1.06 18.63 17.28
N VAL A 6 -0.90 17.43 17.88
CA VAL A 6 0.29 16.59 17.68
C VAL A 6 0.32 16.03 16.26
N VAL A 7 -0.83 15.57 15.75
CA VAL A 7 -0.96 15.06 14.38
C VAL A 7 -0.66 16.16 13.36
N THR A 8 -1.18 17.38 13.55
CA THR A 8 -0.90 18.50 12.63
C THR A 8 0.57 18.93 12.67
N GLY A 9 1.21 18.87 13.84
CA GLY A 9 2.65 19.13 14.00
C GLY A 9 3.50 18.10 13.27
N LEU A 10 3.23 16.81 13.48
CA LEU A 10 3.94 15.72 12.81
C LEU A 10 3.75 15.72 11.30
N ILE A 11 2.56 16.06 10.81
CA ILE A 11 2.28 16.23 9.38
C ILE A 11 3.10 17.38 8.79
N ARG A 12 3.26 18.49 9.53
CA ARG A 12 4.08 19.62 9.03
C ARG A 12 5.57 19.31 8.99
N GLU A 13 6.05 18.53 9.95
CA GLU A 13 7.47 18.20 10.05
C GLU A 13 7.89 17.07 9.11
N ASN A 14 7.16 15.95 9.09
CA ASN A 14 7.51 14.80 8.25
C ASN A 14 6.26 14.11 7.68
N ILE A 15 5.60 14.77 6.73
CA ILE A 15 4.42 14.22 6.08
C ILE A 15 4.72 12.89 5.38
N GLY A 16 5.88 12.77 4.72
CA GLY A 16 6.24 11.59 3.94
C GLY A 16 6.27 10.32 4.80
N GLY A 17 6.98 10.37 5.94
CA GLY A 17 7.05 9.26 6.88
C GLY A 17 5.68 8.88 7.46
N VAL A 18 4.85 9.86 7.80
CA VAL A 18 3.49 9.62 8.31
C VAL A 18 2.62 8.92 7.26
N LEU A 19 2.63 9.38 6.01
CA LEU A 19 1.86 8.78 4.92
C LEU A 19 2.31 7.33 4.65
N VAL A 20 3.61 7.08 4.63
CA VAL A 20 4.19 5.74 4.46
C VAL A 20 3.76 4.81 5.59
N ALA A 21 3.89 5.25 6.85
CA ALA A 21 3.53 4.45 8.02
C ALA A 21 2.05 4.10 8.05
N VAL A 22 1.17 5.06 7.75
CA VAL A 22 -0.28 4.83 7.70
C VAL A 22 -0.65 3.82 6.62
N LEU A 23 -0.10 3.95 5.41
CA LEU A 23 -0.36 3.01 4.32
C LEU A 23 0.24 1.63 4.59
N ALA A 24 1.39 1.55 5.26
CA ALA A 24 1.99 0.29 5.68
C ALA A 24 1.10 -0.43 6.69
N CYS A 25 0.66 0.25 7.75
CA CYS A 25 -0.26 -0.30 8.76
C CYS A 25 -1.58 -0.78 8.15
N TYR A 26 -2.17 0.03 7.27
CA TYR A 26 -3.37 -0.34 6.51
C TYR A 26 -3.13 -1.58 5.61
N SER A 27 -1.97 -1.67 4.96
CA SER A 27 -1.63 -2.82 4.10
C SER A 27 -1.43 -4.10 4.91
N VAL A 28 -0.75 -4.04 6.06
CA VAL A 28 -0.55 -5.20 6.95
C VAL A 28 -1.87 -5.70 7.50
N THR A 29 -2.69 -4.80 8.03
CA THR A 29 -3.98 -5.16 8.65
C THR A 29 -4.94 -5.78 7.63
N THR A 30 -5.01 -5.22 6.41
CA THR A 30 -5.83 -5.80 5.33
C THR A 30 -5.26 -7.12 4.77
N ALA A 31 -3.93 -7.27 4.72
CA ALA A 31 -3.28 -8.53 4.36
C ALA A 31 -3.57 -9.65 5.38
N TRP A 32 -3.46 -9.33 6.67
CA TRP A 32 -3.73 -10.24 7.78
C TRP A 32 -5.19 -10.70 7.77
N MET A 33 -6.13 -9.76 7.61
CA MET A 33 -7.55 -10.08 7.54
C MET A 33 -7.92 -10.95 6.33
N THR A 34 -7.19 -10.83 5.22
CA THR A 34 -7.38 -11.70 4.05
C THR A 34 -7.10 -13.18 4.37
N LEU A 35 -6.14 -13.47 5.26
CA LEU A 35 -5.83 -14.84 5.69
C LEU A 35 -6.79 -15.35 6.77
N ARG A 36 -7.15 -14.50 7.74
CA ARG A 36 -8.03 -14.90 8.85
C ARG A 36 -9.47 -15.20 8.43
N ARG A 37 -9.92 -14.67 7.30
CA ARG A 37 -11.30 -14.84 6.84
C ARG A 37 -11.49 -16.09 6.01
N GLU A 38 -12.61 -16.76 6.27
CA GLU A 38 -13.13 -17.84 5.43
C GLU A 38 -13.44 -17.33 4.01
N GLU A 39 -13.36 -18.24 3.04
CA GLU A 39 -13.52 -17.91 1.62
C GLU A 39 -14.92 -17.37 1.33
N GLY A 40 -15.01 -16.36 0.44
CA GLY A 40 -16.29 -15.84 -0.01
C GLY A 40 -17.11 -15.04 1.01
N LYS A 41 -16.54 -14.67 2.16
CA LYS A 41 -17.25 -13.87 3.18
C LYS A 41 -16.74 -12.43 3.28
N ILE A 42 -17.64 -11.47 3.08
CA ILE A 42 -17.45 -10.05 3.45
C ILE A 42 -18.11 -9.79 4.81
N GLY A 43 -17.64 -8.78 5.52
CA GLY A 43 -18.09 -8.40 6.84
C GLY A 43 -17.69 -6.95 7.10
N LEU A 44 -17.92 -6.48 8.32
CA LEU A 44 -17.78 -5.05 8.66
C LEU A 44 -16.36 -4.52 8.46
N PHE A 45 -15.33 -5.36 8.60
CA PHE A 45 -13.94 -4.95 8.44
C PHE A 45 -13.61 -4.42 7.04
N GLU A 46 -14.10 -5.06 5.96
CA GLU A 46 -13.78 -4.63 4.59
C GLU A 46 -14.42 -3.28 4.26
N TYR A 47 -15.64 -3.05 4.76
CA TYR A 47 -16.28 -1.75 4.65
C TYR A 47 -15.54 -0.69 5.45
N GLY A 48 -15.13 -1.00 6.69
CA GLY A 48 -14.31 -0.11 7.51
C GLY A 48 -12.96 0.22 6.87
N ALA A 49 -12.28 -0.78 6.29
CA ALA A 49 -11.04 -0.62 5.56
C ALA A 49 -11.21 0.26 4.31
N LEU A 50 -12.31 0.08 3.58
CA LEU A 50 -12.63 0.92 2.43
C LEU A 50 -12.89 2.38 2.85
N VAL A 51 -13.70 2.60 3.88
CA VAL A 51 -13.97 3.95 4.41
C VAL A 51 -12.67 4.60 4.87
N PHE A 52 -11.83 3.87 5.59
CA PHE A 52 -10.53 4.35 6.04
C PHE A 52 -9.65 4.84 4.88
N VAL A 53 -9.48 4.02 3.83
CA VAL A 53 -8.64 4.41 2.69
C VAL A 53 -9.25 5.56 1.87
N LEU A 54 -10.58 5.67 1.79
CA LEU A 54 -11.24 6.79 1.14
C LEU A 54 -11.06 8.11 1.93
N VAL A 55 -11.15 8.05 3.26
CA VAL A 55 -10.84 9.20 4.13
C VAL A 55 -9.38 9.61 3.96
N PHE A 56 -8.47 8.64 3.93
CA PHE A 56 -7.04 8.90 3.66
C PHE A 56 -6.85 9.62 2.32
N VAL A 57 -7.45 9.12 1.23
CA VAL A 57 -7.42 9.76 -0.09
C VAL A 57 -7.95 11.19 -0.04
N ALA A 58 -9.08 11.43 0.62
CA ALA A 58 -9.65 12.77 0.72
C ALA A 58 -8.71 13.76 1.44
N ILE A 59 -8.10 13.31 2.55
CA ILE A 59 -7.14 14.11 3.31
C ILE A 59 -5.90 14.41 2.47
N THR A 60 -5.29 13.39 1.86
CA THR A 60 -4.05 13.59 1.08
C THR A 60 -4.30 14.41 -0.18
N LEU A 61 -5.46 14.26 -0.82
CA LEU A 61 -5.85 15.08 -1.96
C LEU A 61 -6.03 16.55 -1.56
N ALA A 62 -6.71 16.82 -0.43
CA ALA A 62 -6.87 18.17 0.09
C ALA A 62 -5.51 18.81 0.41
N ILE A 63 -4.62 18.08 1.10
CA ILE A 63 -3.26 18.56 1.39
C ILE A 63 -2.49 18.81 0.09
N GLY A 64 -2.50 17.87 -0.85
CA GLY A 64 -1.79 18.01 -2.13
C GLY A 64 -2.24 19.25 -2.90
N LEU A 65 -3.55 19.52 -2.94
CA LEU A 65 -4.11 20.72 -3.55
C LEU A 65 -3.76 22.01 -2.79
N SER A 66 -3.79 22.00 -1.45
CA SER A 66 -3.39 23.15 -0.63
C SER A 66 -1.91 23.51 -0.81
N VAL A 67 -1.03 22.52 -0.96
CA VAL A 67 0.40 22.74 -1.19
C VAL A 67 0.64 23.20 -2.63
N ALA A 68 -0.05 22.59 -3.61
CA ALA A 68 0.04 23.00 -5.02
C ALA A 68 -0.45 24.44 -5.27
N SER A 69 -1.43 24.90 -4.49
CA SER A 69 -1.98 26.27 -4.56
C SER A 69 -1.20 27.30 -3.73
N GLY A 70 -0.15 26.88 -3.01
CA GLY A 70 0.65 27.76 -2.15
C GLY A 70 -0.01 28.12 -0.80
N ASN A 71 -1.19 27.58 -0.51
CA ASN A 71 -1.90 27.83 0.75
C ASN A 71 -1.31 27.07 1.95
N MET A 72 -0.44 26.09 1.71
CA MET A 72 0.22 25.29 2.73
C MET A 72 1.67 25.00 2.32
N VAL A 73 2.61 25.19 3.25
CA VAL A 73 4.02 24.84 3.07
C VAL A 73 4.34 23.61 3.91
N LEU A 74 4.94 22.61 3.29
CA LEU A 74 5.47 21.41 3.93
C LEU A 74 6.99 21.53 4.05
N LYS A 75 7.55 21.10 5.18
CA LYS A 75 8.99 21.19 5.43
C LYS A 75 9.79 20.24 4.52
N ASP A 76 9.38 18.97 4.50
CA ASP A 76 10.08 17.90 3.78
C ASP A 76 9.20 17.25 2.68
N GLY A 77 8.17 17.95 2.21
CA GLY A 77 7.15 17.40 1.31
C GLY A 77 6.90 18.25 0.07
N THR A 78 6.79 17.61 -1.09
CA THR A 78 6.37 18.27 -2.34
C THR A 78 4.93 17.88 -2.69
N PRO A 79 4.18 18.72 -3.43
CA PRO A 79 2.88 18.33 -3.95
C PRO A 79 2.91 16.98 -4.69
N ALA A 80 3.97 16.77 -5.50
CA ALA A 80 4.17 15.53 -6.24
C ALA A 80 4.25 14.30 -5.31
N SER A 81 4.99 14.39 -4.21
CA SER A 81 5.09 13.29 -3.24
C SER A 81 3.74 12.96 -2.57
N VAL A 82 2.94 13.98 -2.23
CA VAL A 82 1.61 13.78 -1.63
C VAL A 82 0.63 13.17 -2.65
N PHE A 83 0.67 13.63 -3.91
CA PHE A 83 -0.14 13.04 -4.97
C PHE A 83 0.25 11.59 -5.27
N PHE A 84 1.53 11.25 -5.21
CA PHE A 84 1.99 9.86 -5.34
C PHE A 84 1.31 8.94 -4.33
N PHE A 85 1.31 9.30 -3.04
CA PHE A 85 0.62 8.50 -2.01
C PHE A 85 -0.90 8.48 -2.18
N THR A 86 -1.48 9.57 -2.69
CA THR A 86 -2.92 9.63 -3.03
C THR A 86 -3.27 8.62 -4.13
N ILE A 87 -2.47 8.54 -5.19
CA ILE A 87 -2.66 7.59 -6.29
C ILE A 87 -2.51 6.14 -5.79
N VAL A 88 -1.49 5.87 -4.97
CA VAL A 88 -1.30 4.53 -4.38
C VAL A 88 -2.50 4.13 -3.50
N ALA A 89 -3.02 5.06 -2.69
CA ALA A 89 -4.21 4.82 -1.88
C ALA A 89 -5.46 4.57 -2.74
N LEU A 90 -5.63 5.26 -3.86
CA LEU A 90 -6.71 5.01 -4.83
C LEU A 90 -6.62 3.62 -5.46
N ILE A 91 -5.41 3.12 -5.74
CA ILE A 91 -5.21 1.75 -6.24
C ILE A 91 -5.68 0.74 -5.19
N PHE A 92 -5.37 0.97 -3.91
CA PHE A 92 -5.86 0.11 -2.83
C PHE A 92 -7.37 0.18 -2.64
N ALA A 93 -7.96 1.39 -2.68
CA ALA A 93 -9.41 1.57 -2.61
C ALA A 93 -10.10 0.82 -3.76
N SER A 94 -9.55 0.92 -4.97
CA SER A 94 -10.07 0.19 -6.14
C SER A 94 -10.03 -1.33 -5.94
N GLY A 95 -8.98 -1.86 -5.32
CA GLY A 95 -8.89 -3.28 -4.96
C GLY A 95 -9.94 -3.71 -3.94
N ASP A 96 -10.19 -2.89 -2.92
CA ASP A 96 -11.18 -3.16 -1.88
C ASP A 96 -12.62 -3.02 -2.39
N ILE A 97 -12.89 -2.08 -3.28
CA ILE A 97 -14.18 -1.97 -3.98
C ILE A 97 -14.41 -3.24 -4.82
N ARG A 98 -13.42 -3.69 -5.59
CA ARG A 98 -13.55 -4.92 -6.39
C ARG A 98 -13.82 -6.15 -5.53
N LEU A 99 -13.21 -6.25 -4.36
CA LEU A 99 -13.49 -7.30 -3.39
C LEU A 99 -14.97 -7.25 -2.94
N ILE A 100 -15.43 -6.07 -2.54
CA ILE A 100 -16.78 -5.88 -1.99
C ILE A 100 -17.84 -6.20 -3.06
N LEU A 101 -17.64 -5.68 -4.28
CA LEU A 101 -18.54 -5.92 -5.40
C LEU A 101 -18.62 -7.40 -5.79
N ARG A 102 -17.52 -8.16 -5.65
CA ARG A 102 -17.46 -9.59 -5.96
C ARG A 102 -17.95 -10.50 -4.84
N LYS A 103 -18.47 -9.92 -3.75
CA LYS A 103 -18.94 -10.65 -2.56
C LYS A 103 -17.86 -11.52 -1.90
N GLY A 104 -16.58 -11.16 -2.06
CA GLY A 104 -15.45 -11.90 -1.50
C GLY A 104 -14.46 -12.38 -2.58
N ILE A 105 -13.46 -13.15 -2.14
CA ILE A 105 -12.41 -13.73 -2.98
C ILE A 105 -12.16 -15.18 -2.56
N TYR A 106 -11.83 -16.01 -3.54
CA TYR A 106 -11.64 -17.45 -3.39
C TYR A 106 -10.24 -17.86 -3.84
N GLY A 107 -9.66 -18.88 -3.19
CA GLY A 107 -8.41 -19.54 -3.59
C GLY A 107 -7.28 -18.57 -3.99
N MET A 108 -6.81 -18.67 -5.24
CA MET A 108 -5.65 -17.92 -5.77
C MET A 108 -5.80 -16.38 -5.68
N GLN A 109 -7.02 -15.84 -5.71
CA GLN A 109 -7.24 -14.39 -5.57
C GLN A 109 -6.92 -13.91 -4.15
N ARG A 110 -7.12 -14.75 -3.13
CA ARG A 110 -6.70 -14.48 -1.74
C ARG A 110 -5.20 -14.41 -1.64
N LEU A 111 -4.50 -15.38 -2.23
CA LEU A 111 -3.05 -15.41 -2.24
C LEU A 111 -2.47 -14.21 -3.00
N ALA A 112 -3.01 -13.87 -4.17
CA ALA A 112 -2.60 -12.69 -4.93
C ALA A 112 -2.82 -11.39 -4.15
N ARG A 113 -3.96 -11.23 -3.48
CA ARG A 113 -4.23 -10.05 -2.63
C ARG A 113 -3.30 -9.99 -1.44
N HIS A 114 -3.05 -11.12 -0.77
CA HIS A 114 -2.16 -11.19 0.38
C HIS A 114 -0.72 -10.84 0.00
N ILE A 115 -0.19 -11.46 -1.07
CA ILE A 115 1.17 -11.19 -1.56
C ILE A 115 1.29 -9.73 -2.00
N TRP A 116 0.34 -9.21 -2.78
CA TRP A 116 0.35 -7.79 -3.15
C TRP A 116 0.41 -6.89 -1.92
N ARG A 117 -0.47 -7.10 -0.94
CA ARG A 117 -0.52 -6.26 0.26
C ARG A 117 0.76 -6.36 1.11
N MET A 118 1.34 -7.55 1.25
CA MET A 118 2.61 -7.74 1.96
C MET A 118 3.81 -7.15 1.22
N CYS A 119 3.86 -7.29 -0.11
CA CYS A 119 4.90 -6.66 -0.92
C CYS A 119 4.86 -5.13 -0.82
N PHE A 120 3.67 -4.52 -0.79
CA PHE A 120 3.54 -3.08 -0.58
C PHE A 120 3.95 -2.66 0.83
N THR A 121 3.61 -3.44 1.86
CA THR A 121 4.13 -3.20 3.21
C THR A 121 5.65 -3.21 3.21
N PHE A 122 6.28 -4.20 2.56
CA PHE A 122 7.73 -4.29 2.49
C PHE A 122 8.35 -3.11 1.73
N PHE A 123 7.74 -2.72 0.61
CA PHE A 123 8.12 -1.53 -0.14
C PHE A 123 8.06 -0.27 0.72
N PHE A 124 6.97 -0.05 1.47
CA PHE A 124 6.85 1.09 2.39
C PHE A 124 7.88 1.05 3.52
N GLY A 125 8.19 -0.13 4.05
CA GLY A 125 9.25 -0.31 5.05
C GLY A 125 10.62 0.08 4.50
N ALA A 126 10.96 -0.37 3.29
CA ALA A 126 12.19 0.03 2.61
C ALA A 126 12.22 1.54 2.34
N LEU A 127 11.12 2.10 1.81
CA LEU A 127 10.98 3.54 1.57
C LEU A 127 11.23 4.35 2.84
N SER A 128 10.68 3.90 3.97
CA SER A 128 10.86 4.55 5.26
C SER A 128 12.29 4.47 5.78
N PHE A 129 13.02 3.40 5.49
CA PHE A 129 14.38 3.19 5.98
C PHE A 129 15.43 3.86 5.09
N PHE A 130 15.44 3.56 3.79
CA PHE A 130 16.47 4.04 2.87
C PHE A 130 16.25 5.49 2.46
N LEU A 131 15.01 5.89 2.13
CA LEU A 131 14.70 7.26 1.73
C LEU A 131 14.22 8.11 2.91
N GLY A 132 13.55 7.51 3.89
CA GLY A 132 13.05 8.23 5.06
C GLY A 132 14.10 8.51 6.15
N GLN A 133 15.22 7.78 6.16
CA GLN A 133 16.32 7.96 7.11
C GLN A 133 17.68 8.07 6.43
N GLN A 134 17.80 8.92 5.41
CA GLN A 134 19.09 9.10 4.70
C GLN A 134 20.23 9.53 5.64
N GLN A 135 19.93 10.22 6.76
CA GLN A 135 20.93 10.65 7.73
C GLN A 135 21.70 9.51 8.43
N VAL A 136 21.23 8.26 8.38
CA VAL A 136 21.96 7.14 8.98
C VAL A 136 23.04 6.57 8.06
N PHE A 137 23.03 6.96 6.78
CA PHE A 137 24.02 6.54 5.80
C PHE A 137 25.15 7.57 5.71
N PRO A 138 26.39 7.13 5.45
CA PRO A 138 27.50 8.05 5.20
C PRO A 138 27.29 8.84 3.90
N ASP A 139 27.81 10.08 3.85
CA ASP A 139 27.55 11.06 2.78
C ASP A 139 27.83 10.52 1.37
N TRP A 140 28.89 9.72 1.22
CA TRP A 140 29.28 9.12 -0.06
C TRP A 140 28.24 8.12 -0.62
N ILE A 141 27.33 7.59 0.21
CA ILE A 141 26.19 6.76 -0.24
C ILE A 141 24.99 7.65 -0.58
N VAL A 142 24.71 8.66 0.24
CA VAL A 142 23.52 9.51 0.10
C VAL A 142 23.53 10.30 -1.21
N GLU A 143 24.71 10.73 -1.66
CA GLU A 143 24.89 11.43 -2.94
C GLU A 143 24.72 10.52 -4.17
N THR A 144 24.67 9.21 -3.97
CA THR A 144 24.52 8.24 -5.06
C THR A 144 23.09 7.72 -5.16
N PRO A 145 22.61 7.34 -6.37
CA PRO A 145 21.29 6.74 -6.53
C PRO A 145 21.20 5.31 -5.97
N VAL A 146 22.23 4.82 -5.28
CA VAL A 146 22.27 3.45 -4.74
C VAL A 146 21.18 3.21 -3.70
N LEU A 147 20.76 4.25 -2.98
CA LEU A 147 19.67 4.18 -2.01
C LEU A 147 18.31 3.88 -2.64
N TYR A 148 18.15 4.00 -3.96
CA TYR A 148 16.93 3.63 -4.70
C TYR A 148 16.93 2.17 -5.18
N VAL A 149 18.08 1.49 -5.12
CA VAL A 149 18.23 0.11 -5.61
C VAL A 149 17.33 -0.86 -4.83
N PRO A 150 17.27 -0.82 -3.48
CA PRO A 150 16.38 -1.71 -2.73
C PRO A 150 14.91 -1.58 -3.15
N GLU A 151 14.42 -0.37 -3.36
CA GLU A 151 13.05 -0.07 -3.76
C GLU A 151 12.73 -0.69 -5.12
N ILE A 152 13.63 -0.50 -6.09
CA ILE A 152 13.46 -1.03 -7.45
C ILE A 152 13.44 -2.57 -7.39
N VAL A 153 14.36 -3.18 -6.64
CA VAL A 153 14.42 -4.64 -6.46
C VAL A 153 13.12 -5.16 -5.85
N ILE A 154 12.58 -4.50 -4.83
CA ILE A 154 11.32 -4.90 -4.19
C ILE A 154 10.14 -4.78 -5.16
N VAL A 155 10.05 -3.69 -5.93
CA VAL A 155 8.99 -3.51 -6.92
C VAL A 155 9.05 -4.58 -8.01
N LEU A 156 10.24 -4.88 -8.53
CA LEU A 156 10.43 -5.94 -9.52
C LEU A 156 10.07 -7.32 -8.95
N PHE A 157 10.49 -7.61 -7.72
CA PHE A 157 10.16 -8.84 -7.02
C PHE A 157 8.65 -8.97 -6.82
N ALA A 158 7.99 -7.91 -6.35
CA ALA A 158 6.54 -7.85 -6.17
C ALA A 158 5.80 -8.10 -7.49
N ALA A 159 6.22 -7.44 -8.57
CA ALA A 159 5.62 -7.61 -9.89
C ALA A 159 5.80 -9.02 -10.43
N PHE A 160 6.98 -9.61 -10.26
CA PHE A 160 7.27 -11.00 -10.65
C PHE A 160 6.34 -11.98 -9.92
N TRP A 161 6.26 -11.89 -8.59
CA TRP A 161 5.43 -12.81 -7.80
C TRP A 161 3.94 -12.63 -8.07
N LEU A 162 3.47 -11.39 -8.21
CA LEU A 162 2.08 -11.14 -8.56
C LEU A 162 1.73 -11.76 -9.91
N ARG A 163 2.59 -11.57 -10.93
CA ARG A 163 2.40 -12.16 -12.25
C ARG A 163 2.39 -13.68 -12.17
N LYS A 164 3.35 -14.30 -11.48
CA LYS A 164 3.44 -15.76 -11.32
C LYS A 164 2.18 -16.35 -10.67
N VAL A 165 1.67 -15.73 -9.61
CA VAL A 165 0.48 -16.20 -8.87
C VAL A 165 -0.78 -16.02 -9.71
N LEU A 166 -0.90 -14.92 -10.46
CA LEU A 166 -2.04 -14.70 -11.36
C LEU A 166 -2.02 -15.64 -12.58
N SER A 167 -0.84 -15.96 -13.12
CA SER A 167 -0.66 -16.87 -14.25
C SER A 167 -0.84 -18.35 -13.88
N SER A 168 -0.65 -18.73 -12.61
CA SER A 168 -0.89 -20.10 -12.12
C SER A 168 -2.36 -20.54 -12.23
N LYS A 169 -3.31 -19.63 -12.53
CA LYS A 169 -4.71 -19.98 -12.85
C LYS A 169 -4.83 -21.06 -13.93
N GLY A 170 -3.90 -21.11 -14.89
CA GLY A 170 -3.96 -22.08 -15.99
C GLY A 170 -3.67 -23.52 -15.59
N SER A 171 -2.83 -23.79 -14.58
CA SER A 171 -2.35 -25.16 -14.32
C SER A 171 -3.29 -26.01 -13.45
N TRP A 172 -4.08 -25.38 -12.58
CA TRP A 172 -4.93 -26.11 -11.62
C TRP A 172 -6.34 -26.42 -12.14
N GLN A 173 -6.82 -25.68 -13.14
CA GLN A 173 -8.06 -26.03 -13.84
C GLN A 173 -7.91 -27.36 -14.59
N TYR A 174 -6.72 -27.64 -15.14
CA TYR A 174 -6.38 -28.95 -15.71
C TYR A 174 -6.37 -30.06 -14.66
N ALA A 175 -5.78 -29.82 -13.47
CA ALA A 175 -5.71 -30.83 -12.41
C ALA A 175 -7.09 -31.18 -11.83
N ALA A 176 -7.98 -30.18 -11.69
CA ALA A 176 -9.36 -30.41 -11.22
C ALA A 176 -10.20 -31.21 -12.24
N GLN A 177 -10.04 -30.93 -13.54
CA GLN A 177 -10.71 -31.70 -14.60
C GLN A 177 -10.21 -33.16 -14.70
N TYR A 178 -8.94 -33.41 -14.40
CA TYR A 178 -8.38 -34.77 -14.39
C TYR A 178 -8.94 -35.68 -13.29
N HIS A 179 -9.41 -35.09 -12.18
CA HIS A 179 -10.02 -35.83 -11.07
C HIS A 179 -11.53 -36.06 -11.23
N GLU A 180 -12.20 -35.31 -12.11
CA GLU A 180 -13.62 -35.57 -12.45
C GLU A 180 -13.79 -36.59 -13.58
N GLN A 181 -12.71 -36.92 -14.31
CA GLN A 181 -12.72 -37.88 -15.43
C GLN A 181 -12.20 -39.29 -15.09
N ASN A 182 -11.72 -39.53 -13.86
CA ASN A 182 -11.29 -40.83 -13.35
C ASN A 182 -12.06 -41.20 -12.08
#